data_AF-A0AAW9NM56-F1
#
_entry.id   AF-A0AAW9NM56-F1
#
_cell.length_a   1.000
_cell.length_b   1.000
_cell.length_c   1.000
_cell.angle_alpha   90.00
_cell.angle_beta   90.00
_cell.angle_gamma   90.00
#
_symmetry.space_group_name_H-M   'P 1'
#
loop_
_entity.id
_entity.type
_entity.pdbx_description
1 polymer ?
#
loop_
_entity_poly.entity_id
_entity_poly.type
_entity_poly.pdbx_seq_one_letter_code
_entity_poly.pdbx_strand_id
1 'polypeptide(L)'
;MVYRPTVRYPDVYKNYIENVYKATHLDRNQIIRLALFVAAHSNEYKTILQKHKIADVPLPCPDWGRDEDGCWTDQNYITKQNHAPYKLTEQGGIKIILG
;
A
#
# COMPACT_ATOMS: atom_id res chain seq x y z
N MET A 1 1.10 15.00 7.23
CA MET A 1 1.63 15.62 6.00
C MET A 1 1.22 14.74 4.83
N VAL A 2 0.67 15.29 3.74
CA VAL A 2 0.18 14.51 2.59
C VAL A 2 1.24 14.53 1.48
N TYR A 3 1.68 13.35 1.03
CA TYR A 3 2.58 13.24 -0.12
C TYR A 3 1.82 13.58 -1.42
N ARG A 4 2.35 14.50 -2.24
CA ARG A 4 1.72 14.98 -3.48
C ARG A 4 2.66 14.79 -4.68
N PRO A 5 2.70 13.59 -5.27
CA PRO A 5 3.52 13.35 -6.45
C PRO A 5 2.87 13.94 -7.71
N THR A 6 3.69 14.48 -8.62
CA THR A 6 3.27 14.77 -9.99
C THR A 6 3.72 13.62 -10.87
N VAL A 7 2.79 12.86 -11.44
CA VAL A 7 3.11 11.74 -12.33
C VAL A 7 2.78 12.09 -13.78
N ARG A 8 3.68 11.74 -14.70
CA ARG A 8 3.51 11.97 -16.14
C ARG A 8 3.09 10.65 -16.78
N TYR A 9 1.97 10.66 -17.50
CA TYR A 9 1.48 9.48 -18.21
C TYR A 9 1.16 9.82 -19.67
N PRO A 10 1.33 8.87 -20.61
CA PRO A 10 0.72 8.96 -21.94
C PRO A 10 -0.81 9.06 -21.87
N ASP A 11 -1.43 9.62 -22.91
CA ASP A 11 -2.88 9.86 -22.97
C ASP A 11 -3.74 8.59 -22.80
N VAL A 12 -3.21 7.41 -23.14
CA VAL A 12 -3.93 6.14 -22.93
C VAL A 12 -4.31 5.91 -21.46
N TYR A 13 -3.42 6.25 -20.52
CA TYR A 13 -3.67 6.13 -19.08
C TYR A 13 -4.66 7.18 -18.61
N LYS A 14 -4.53 8.42 -19.11
CA LYS A 14 -5.46 9.51 -18.82
C LYS A 14 -6.87 9.12 -19.25
N ASN A 15 -7.04 8.68 -20.49
CA ASN A 15 -8.34 8.29 -21.04
C ASN A 15 -8.96 7.14 -20.26
N TYR A 16 -8.16 6.16 -19.85
CA TYR A 16 -8.62 5.09 -18.99
C TYR A 16 -9.13 5.61 -17.63
N ILE A 17 -8.35 6.45 -16.93
CA ILE A 17 -8.75 7.04 -15.64
C ILE A 17 -10.01 7.89 -15.79
N GLU A 18 -10.13 8.69 -16.86
CA GLU A 18 -11.34 9.47 -17.14
C GLU A 18 -12.58 8.61 -17.35
N ASN A 19 -12.44 7.47 -18.04
CA ASN A 19 -13.53 6.54 -18.25
C ASN A 19 -13.96 5.86 -16.95
N VAL A 20 -13.00 5.45 -16.10
CA VAL A 20 -13.29 4.89 -14.77
C VAL A 20 -13.95 5.94 -13.87
N TYR A 21 -13.48 7.18 -13.89
CA TYR A 21 -14.08 8.29 -13.16
C TYR A 21 -15.55 8.52 -13.55
N LYS A 22 -15.88 8.43 -14.85
CA LYS A 22 -17.26 8.54 -15.33
C LYS A 22 -18.14 7.34 -14.96
N ALA A 23 -17.53 6.16 -14.76
CA ALA A 23 -18.24 4.91 -14.50
C ALA A 23 -18.36 4.58 -13.00
N THR A 24 -17.75 5.37 -12.11
CA THR A 24 -17.72 5.12 -10.67
C THR A 24 -18.04 6.39 -9.89
N HIS A 25 -18.23 6.27 -8.59
CA HIS A 25 -18.36 7.41 -7.68
C HIS A 25 -17.00 7.89 -7.13
N LEU A 26 -15.90 7.31 -7.62
CA LEU A 26 -14.55 7.55 -7.12
C LEU A 26 -13.94 8.77 -7.81
N ASP A 27 -13.21 9.59 -7.05
CA ASP A 27 -12.38 10.64 -7.64
C ASP A 27 -11.10 10.07 -8.28
N ARG A 28 -10.42 10.88 -9.11
CA ARG A 28 -9.20 10.46 -9.82
C ARG A 28 -8.07 10.04 -8.87
N ASN A 29 -7.93 10.70 -7.72
CA ASN A 29 -6.92 10.35 -6.74
C ASN A 29 -7.25 9.01 -6.09
N GLN A 30 -8.51 8.76 -5.74
CA GLN A 30 -8.97 7.48 -5.21
C GLN A 30 -8.72 6.34 -6.21
N ILE A 31 -9.02 6.55 -7.49
CA ILE A 31 -8.76 5.55 -8.56
C ILE A 31 -7.27 5.20 -8.64
N ILE A 32 -6.38 6.20 -8.59
CA ILE A 32 -4.93 5.99 -8.65
C ILE A 32 -4.42 5.31 -7.37
N ARG A 33 -4.88 5.73 -6.19
CA ARG A 33 -4.52 5.09 -4.92
C ARG A 33 -4.99 3.64 -4.89
N LEU A 34 -6.21 3.36 -5.34
CA LEU A 34 -6.76 2.01 -5.44
C LEU A 34 -5.91 1.12 -6.35
N ALA A 35 -5.50 1.64 -7.50
CA ALA A 35 -4.63 0.90 -8.42
C ALA A 35 -3.31 0.48 -7.73
N LEU A 36 -2.66 1.40 -7.02
CA LEU A 36 -1.43 1.09 -6.28
C LEU A 36 -1.68 0.14 -5.09
N PHE A 37 -2.77 0.35 -4.36
CA PHE A 37 -3.19 -0.49 -3.24
C PHE A 37 -3.33 -1.95 -3.65
N VAL A 38 -4.05 -2.22 -4.75
CA VAL A 38 -4.22 -3.56 -5.31
C VAL A 38 -2.90 -4.09 -5.88
N ALA A 39 -2.18 -3.26 -6.65
CA ALA A 39 -0.92 -3.67 -7.29
C ALA A 39 0.12 -4.15 -6.27
N ALA A 40 0.25 -3.49 -5.11
CA ALA A 40 1.21 -3.87 -4.07
C ALA A 40 0.99 -5.31 -3.53
N HIS A 41 -0.24 -5.83 -3.60
CA HIS A 41 -0.57 -7.20 -3.23
C HIS A 41 -0.60 -8.19 -4.41
N SER A 42 -0.47 -7.70 -5.66
CA SER A 42 -0.52 -8.51 -6.87
C SER A 42 0.81 -9.22 -7.13
N ASN A 43 0.75 -10.53 -7.41
CA ASN A 43 1.92 -11.31 -7.80
C ASN A 43 2.47 -10.87 -9.16
N GLU A 44 1.60 -10.44 -10.08
CA GLU A 44 2.02 -9.94 -11.39
C GLU A 44 2.87 -8.69 -11.24
N TYR A 45 2.40 -7.74 -10.42
CA TYR A 45 3.12 -6.51 -10.13
C TYR A 45 4.49 -6.80 -9.50
N LYS A 46 4.54 -7.68 -8.48
CA LYS A 46 5.79 -8.11 -7.84
C LYS A 46 6.75 -8.78 -8.82
N THR A 47 6.24 -9.61 -9.73
CA THR A 47 7.05 -10.28 -10.76
C THR A 47 7.67 -9.27 -11.73
N ILE A 48 6.93 -8.21 -12.09
CA ILE A 48 7.48 -7.12 -12.92
C ILE A 48 8.56 -6.37 -12.15
N LEU A 49 8.30 -5.96 -10.89
CA LEU A 49 9.28 -5.27 -10.05
C LEU A 49 10.57 -6.08 -9.87
N GLN A 50 10.46 -7.40 -9.72
CA GLN A 50 11.62 -8.29 -9.53
C GLN A 50 12.61 -8.23 -10.70
N LYS A 51 12.13 -7.98 -11.93
CA LYS A 51 12.99 -7.81 -13.12
C LYS A 51 13.82 -6.52 -13.08
N HIS A 52 13.40 -5.55 -12.28
CA HIS A 52 14.04 -4.24 -12.11
C HIS A 52 14.67 -4.08 -10.71
N LYS A 53 14.80 -5.19 -9.96
CA LYS A 53 15.36 -5.18 -8.60
C LYS A 53 16.82 -4.76 -8.64
N ILE A 54 17.19 -3.85 -7.74
CA ILE A 54 18.59 -3.49 -7.51
C ILE A 54 19.19 -4.55 -6.59
N ALA A 55 20.01 -5.43 -7.17
CA ALA A 55 20.81 -6.46 -6.50
C ALA A 55 20.18 -7.04 -5.22
N ASP A 56 20.79 -6.78 -4.07
CA ASP A 56 20.48 -7.43 -2.80
C ASP A 56 19.35 -6.74 -2.01
N VAL A 57 18.78 -5.64 -2.50
CA VAL A 57 17.72 -4.92 -1.78
C VAL A 57 16.38 -5.63 -1.96
N PRO A 58 15.78 -6.25 -0.92
CA PRO A 58 14.50 -6.94 -1.06
C PRO A 58 13.39 -5.97 -1.49
N LEU A 59 12.41 -6.49 -2.24
CA LEU A 59 11.21 -5.71 -2.55
C LEU A 59 10.40 -5.47 -1.28
N PRO A 60 9.91 -4.25 -1.04
CA PRO A 60 9.10 -3.96 0.13
C PRO A 60 7.75 -4.69 0.07
N CYS A 61 7.24 -5.06 1.24
CA CYS A 61 5.84 -5.42 1.42
C CYS A 61 5.04 -4.15 1.77
N PRO A 62 3.80 -4.00 1.29
CA PRO A 62 2.94 -2.93 1.75
C PRO A 62 2.64 -3.09 3.25
N ASP A 63 2.65 -1.99 3.99
CA ASP A 63 2.32 -1.97 5.42
C ASP A 63 0.81 -2.00 5.70
N TRP A 64 -0.01 -1.88 4.64
CA TRP A 64 -1.47 -1.98 4.71
C TRP A 64 -1.96 -3.39 4.38
N GLY A 65 -3.02 -3.83 5.07
CA GLY A 65 -3.75 -5.05 4.74
C GLY A 65 -4.68 -4.91 3.54
N ARG A 66 -5.11 -6.05 2.99
CA ARG A 66 -6.08 -6.10 1.87
C ARG A 66 -7.47 -5.58 2.24
N ASP A 67 -7.80 -5.64 3.54
CA ASP A 67 -9.09 -5.21 4.09
C ASP A 67 -9.01 -3.78 4.66
N GLU A 68 -7.89 -3.08 4.48
CA GLU A 68 -7.68 -1.71 4.95
C GLU A 68 -8.03 -0.68 3.88
N ASP A 69 -9.29 -0.67 3.46
CA ASP A 69 -9.79 0.23 2.41
C ASP A 69 -9.50 1.71 2.67
N GLY A 70 -9.47 2.10 3.96
CA GLY A 70 -9.07 3.43 4.41
C GLY A 70 -7.75 3.92 3.80
N CYS A 71 -6.82 3.02 3.50
CA CYS A 71 -5.52 3.36 2.91
C CYS A 71 -5.65 4.00 1.51
N TRP A 72 -6.63 3.61 0.71
CA TRP A 72 -6.83 4.15 -0.63
C TRP A 72 -8.01 5.13 -0.71
N THR A 73 -9.00 5.01 0.17
CA THR A 73 -10.15 5.93 0.22
C THR A 73 -9.78 7.26 0.86
N ASP A 74 -9.06 7.24 1.99
CA ASP A 74 -8.90 8.40 2.87
C ASP A 74 -7.61 9.15 2.54
N GLN A 75 -7.74 10.45 2.24
CA GLN A 75 -6.57 11.28 1.92
C GLN A 75 -5.59 11.42 3.10
N ASN A 76 -6.09 11.31 4.33
CA ASN A 76 -5.30 11.45 5.55
C ASN A 76 -5.24 10.11 6.32
N TYR A 77 -5.14 8.99 5.59
CA TYR A 77 -5.00 7.68 6.21
C TYR A 77 -3.86 7.69 7.24
N ILE A 78 -4.15 7.16 8.42
CA ILE A 78 -3.17 6.92 9.47
C ILE A 78 -3.01 5.42 9.57
N THR A 79 -1.81 4.93 9.26
CA THR A 79 -1.48 3.51 9.37
C THR A 79 -1.82 3.03 10.78
N LYS A 80 -2.61 1.96 10.87
CA LYS A 80 -2.79 1.26 12.13
C LYS A 80 -1.42 0.77 12.56
N GLN A 81 -0.88 1.30 13.65
CA GLN A 81 0.33 0.70 14.23
C GLN A 81 -0.02 -0.75 14.56
N ASN A 82 0.54 -1.68 13.80
CA ASN A 82 0.62 -3.07 14.20
C ASN A 82 1.47 -3.09 15.47
N HIS A 83 0.85 -2.83 16.62
CA HIS A 83 1.35 -3.39 17.86
C HIS A 83 1.25 -4.89 17.65
N ALA A 84 2.35 -5.50 17.17
CA ALA A 84 2.54 -6.93 17.34
C ALA A 84 2.13 -7.23 18.79
N PRO A 85 1.21 -8.19 19.03
CA PRO A 85 0.84 -8.55 20.38
C PRO A 85 2.09 -9.14 21.02
N TYR A 86 2.89 -8.30 21.66
CA TYR A 86 4.02 -8.73 22.45
C TYR A 86 3.42 -9.63 23.53
N LYS A 87 3.77 -10.91 23.51
CA LYS A 87 3.37 -11.83 24.57
C LYS A 87 4.28 -11.55 25.75
N LEU A 88 3.81 -10.75 26.71
CA LEU A 88 4.44 -10.70 28.03
C LEU A 88 4.30 -12.08 28.65
N THR A 89 5.41 -12.80 28.77
CA THR A 89 5.47 -14.03 29.55
C THR A 89 6.42 -13.80 30.71
N GLU A 90 5.95 -14.09 31.92
CA GLU A 90 6.77 -14.04 33.13
C GLU A 90 7.25 -15.45 33.43
N GLN A 91 8.55 -15.70 33.31
CA GLN A 91 9.20 -16.91 33.82
C GLN A 91 10.27 -16.48 34.81
N GLY A 92 10.09 -16.84 36.08
CA GLY A 92 11.12 -16.64 37.11
C GLY A 92 11.46 -15.18 37.41
N GLY A 93 10.53 -14.24 37.25
CA GLY A 93 10.72 -12.83 37.59
C GLY A 93 11.43 -11.97 36.53
N ILE A 94 11.73 -12.53 35.35
CA ILE A 94 12.30 -11.81 34.21
C ILE A 94 11.21 -11.57 33.17
N LYS A 95 11.00 -10.30 32.78
CA LYS A 95 10.10 -9.92 31.67
C LYS A 95 10.86 -10.05 30.36
N ILE A 96 10.44 -10.98 29.51
CA ILE A 96 11.04 -11.18 28.19
C ILE A 96 10.13 -10.55 27.14
N ILE A 97 10.69 -9.67 26.30
CA ILE A 97 10.02 -9.09 25.14
C ILE A 97 10.45 -9.89 23.91
N LEU A 98 9.55 -10.70 23.36
CA LEU A 98 9.77 -11.42 22.10
C LEU A 98 9.06 -10.65 20.99
N GLY A 99 9.85 -10.19 20.01
CA GLY A 99 9.42 -9.55 18.77
C GLY A 99 9.83 -10.37 17.56
#